data_AF-A0A7T2SAA4-F1
#
_entry.id   AF-A0A7T2SAA4-F1
#
_cell.length_a   1.000
_cell.length_b   1.000
_cell.length_c   1.000
_cell.angle_alpha   90.00
_cell.angle_beta   90.00
_cell.angle_gamma   90.00
#
_symmetry.space_group_name_H-M   'P 1'
#
loop_
_entity.id
_entity.type
_entity.pdbx_description
1 polymer ?
#
loop_
_entity_poly.entity_id
_entity_poly.type
_entity_poly.pdbx_seq_one_letter_code
_entity_poly.pdbx_strand_id
1 'polypeptide(L)'
;MRMNGKTSYLALLAVGGLILSLSGVAVAFSSMGTSAMGFYRMLLGGLGLAGFALWRGLRWRMTRQALLYACLAGAALALDLYWWHKSIRMVGPGLGAILTNCQSFFLAGLAWAVFRERITVVYFVALVLAATGILMVSGAGLPVAAGPDSASEHWLGVALGLASAAAYALCVVFIKKGQTPPHATHPAVNMAVLCAAAAPCLLTAAWLEGESLAIAGAADFGTLLLYGLLVQGVAWLMVSTAVPHVKASLAGLILLAEPIGTYAIDVLFFTARPTPMALAGMALTLAAIYAGSTYGGAPSGGAPSGGAPARRMAKAQGSGH
;
A
#
# COMPACT_ATOMS: atom_id res chain seq x y z
N MET A 1 4.57 20.47 -1.66
CA MET A 1 3.43 20.82 -0.79
C MET A 1 3.84 20.51 0.64
N ARG A 2 4.09 21.51 1.50
CA ARG A 2 4.26 21.26 2.94
C ARG A 2 2.87 21.05 3.54
N MET A 3 2.46 19.79 3.67
CA MET A 3 1.22 19.47 4.36
C MET A 3 1.46 19.62 5.87
N ASN A 4 0.74 20.54 6.50
CA ASN A 4 0.82 20.71 7.94
C ASN A 4 -0.02 19.61 8.62
N GLY A 5 0.63 18.82 9.48
CA GLY A 5 0.00 17.83 10.36
C GLY A 5 0.07 16.37 9.88
N LYS A 6 0.26 15.46 10.85
CA LYS A 6 0.18 13.99 10.65
C LYS A 6 -1.15 13.57 10.00
N THR A 7 -2.24 14.25 10.35
CA THR A 7 -3.58 14.02 9.79
C THR A 7 -3.63 14.16 8.27
N SER A 8 -2.88 15.12 7.71
CA SER A 8 -2.83 15.34 6.27
C SER A 8 -2.17 14.17 5.53
N TYR A 9 -1.15 13.54 6.11
CA TYR A 9 -0.51 12.36 5.53
C TYR A 9 -1.38 11.10 5.66
N LEU A 10 -2.12 10.96 6.76
CA LEU A 10 -3.09 9.86 6.92
C LEU A 10 -4.24 9.98 5.90
N ALA A 11 -4.76 11.19 5.68
CA ALA A 11 -5.75 11.45 4.65
C ALA A 11 -5.19 11.16 3.25
N LEU A 12 -3.96 11.60 2.97
CA LEU A 12 -3.29 11.32 1.69
C LEU A 12 -3.14 9.81 1.44
N LEU A 13 -2.78 9.05 2.48
CA LEU A 13 -2.67 7.60 2.40
C LEU A 13 -4.03 6.93 2.19
N ALA A 14 -5.07 7.36 2.91
CA ALA A 14 -6.42 6.82 2.76
C ALA A 14 -6.98 7.06 1.36
N VAL A 15 -6.85 8.28 0.82
CA VAL A 15 -7.27 8.58 -0.56
C VAL A 15 -6.43 7.80 -1.56
N GLY A 16 -5.12 7.66 -1.34
CA GLY A 16 -4.25 6.79 -2.13
C GLY A 16 -4.75 5.34 -2.15
N GLY A 17 -5.06 4.75 -1.00
CA GLY A 17 -5.63 3.40 -0.89
C GLY A 17 -6.99 3.25 -1.58
N LEU A 18 -7.86 4.25 -1.50
CA LEU A 18 -9.13 4.24 -2.22
C LEU A 18 -8.93 4.24 -3.74
N ILE A 19 -7.96 5.00 -4.25
CA ILE A 19 -7.62 4.96 -5.69
C ILE A 19 -6.97 3.60 -6.03
N LEU A 20 -6.14 3.03 -5.16
CA LEU A 20 -5.57 1.69 -5.35
C LEU A 20 -6.64 0.60 -5.48
N SER A 21 -7.81 0.81 -4.90
CA SER A 21 -8.95 -0.12 -5.03
C SER A 21 -9.41 -0.28 -6.49
N LEU A 22 -9.16 0.70 -7.37
CA LEU A 22 -9.42 0.59 -8.81
C LEU A 22 -8.53 -0.46 -9.50
N SER A 23 -7.43 -0.89 -8.86
CA SER A 23 -6.53 -1.93 -9.36
C SER A 23 -7.27 -3.25 -9.61
N GLY A 24 -8.13 -3.66 -8.67
CA GLY A 24 -8.89 -4.91 -8.80
C GLY A 24 -9.87 -4.87 -9.98
N VAL A 25 -10.52 -3.71 -10.16
CA VAL A 25 -11.43 -3.47 -11.28
C VAL A 25 -10.67 -3.50 -12.61
N ALA A 26 -9.54 -2.78 -12.72
CA ALA A 26 -8.75 -2.75 -13.96
C ALA A 26 -8.30 -4.16 -14.41
N VAL A 27 -7.90 -5.01 -13.46
CA VAL A 27 -7.52 -6.40 -13.75
C VAL A 27 -8.72 -7.24 -14.19
N ALA A 28 -9.90 -7.02 -13.62
CA ALA A 28 -11.11 -7.77 -13.98
C ALA A 28 -11.64 -7.44 -15.39
N PHE A 29 -11.38 -6.24 -15.91
CA PHE A 29 -11.89 -5.77 -17.20
C PHE A 29 -10.93 -5.96 -18.38
N SER A 30 -9.67 -6.33 -18.15
CA SER A 30 -8.72 -6.50 -19.24
C SER A 30 -8.63 -7.95 -19.71
N SER A 31 -8.62 -8.13 -21.03
CA SER A 31 -8.34 -9.41 -21.68
C SER A 31 -6.85 -9.75 -21.79
N MET A 32 -5.96 -8.85 -21.36
CA MET A 32 -4.51 -9.05 -21.46
C MET A 32 -3.99 -10.06 -20.42
N GLY A 33 -2.86 -10.66 -20.75
CA GLY A 33 -2.06 -11.42 -19.80
C GLY A 33 -1.72 -10.57 -18.57
N THR A 34 -1.70 -11.22 -17.41
CA THR A 34 -1.55 -10.53 -16.13
C THR A 34 -0.16 -9.93 -15.94
N SER A 35 0.87 -10.62 -16.44
CA SER A 35 2.26 -10.15 -16.39
C SER A 35 2.45 -8.98 -17.38
N ALA A 36 1.84 -9.08 -18.57
CA ALA A 36 1.79 -8.01 -19.57
C ALA A 36 1.08 -6.75 -19.03
N MET A 37 -0.07 -6.90 -18.38
CA MET A 37 -0.74 -5.80 -17.69
C MET A 37 0.14 -5.15 -16.62
N GLY A 38 0.83 -5.97 -15.81
CA GLY A 38 1.78 -5.50 -14.80
C GLY A 38 2.91 -4.68 -15.43
N PHE A 39 3.47 -5.14 -16.56
CA PHE A 39 4.47 -4.41 -17.33
C PHE A 39 3.94 -3.04 -17.78
N TYR A 40 2.77 -2.99 -18.44
CA TYR A 40 2.19 -1.73 -18.89
C TYR A 40 1.84 -0.79 -17.75
N ARG A 41 1.37 -1.32 -16.61
CA ARG A 41 1.13 -0.55 -15.38
C ARG A 41 2.41 0.16 -14.92
N MET A 42 3.54 -0.57 -14.86
CA MET A 42 4.84 0.02 -14.47
C MET A 42 5.35 0.99 -15.53
N LEU A 43 5.25 0.65 -16.81
CA LEU A 43 5.73 1.47 -17.91
C LEU A 43 4.98 2.81 -17.97
N LEU A 44 3.66 2.78 -18.06
CA LEU A 44 2.84 3.99 -18.18
C LEU A 44 2.89 4.83 -16.91
N GLY A 45 2.82 4.21 -15.73
CA GLY A 45 2.98 4.92 -14.45
C GLY A 45 4.36 5.55 -14.29
N GLY A 46 5.42 4.82 -14.66
CA GLY A 46 6.80 5.31 -14.65
C GLY A 46 7.00 6.48 -15.62
N LEU A 47 6.50 6.38 -16.85
CA LEU A 47 6.55 7.47 -17.83
C LEU A 47 5.75 8.69 -17.38
N GLY A 48 4.56 8.50 -16.83
CA GLY A 48 3.73 9.59 -16.29
C GLY A 48 4.43 10.32 -15.14
N LEU A 49 5.01 9.59 -14.19
CA LEU A 49 5.75 10.16 -13.06
C LEU A 49 7.06 10.82 -13.49
N ALA A 50 7.79 10.22 -14.44
CA ALA A 50 8.98 10.81 -15.02
C ALA A 50 8.65 12.12 -15.75
N GLY A 51 7.60 12.12 -16.57
CA GLY A 51 7.10 13.30 -17.26
C GLY A 51 6.68 14.40 -16.28
N PHE A 52 5.95 14.04 -15.23
CA PHE A 52 5.61 14.97 -14.14
C PHE A 52 6.85 15.55 -13.46
N ALA A 53 7.86 14.73 -13.19
CA ALA A 53 9.10 15.17 -12.57
C ALA A 53 9.90 16.12 -13.46
N LEU A 54 9.96 15.84 -14.77
CA LEU A 54 10.59 16.71 -15.76
C LEU A 54 9.85 18.04 -15.91
N TRP A 55 8.52 18.01 -16.03
CA TRP A 55 7.67 19.20 -16.13
C TRP A 55 7.82 20.12 -14.91
N ARG A 56 7.95 19.55 -13.72
CA ARG A 56 8.18 20.29 -12.47
C ARG A 56 9.63 20.70 -12.25
N GLY A 57 10.56 20.38 -13.16
CA GLY A 57 11.99 20.68 -13.02
C GLY A 57 12.62 20.02 -11.79
N LEU A 58 12.12 18.84 -11.39
CA LEU A 58 12.62 18.14 -10.20
C LEU A 58 14.04 17.63 -10.44
N ARG A 59 14.84 17.63 -9.38
CA ARG A 59 16.22 17.11 -9.44
C ARG A 59 16.19 15.58 -9.41
N TRP A 60 16.76 14.95 -10.43
CA TRP A 60 16.95 13.50 -10.54
C TRP A 60 18.18 12.96 -9.79
N ARG A 61 18.77 13.78 -8.91
CA ARG A 61 19.94 13.39 -8.12
C ARG A 61 19.50 12.51 -6.95
N MET A 62 19.76 11.21 -7.06
CA MET A 62 19.58 10.24 -5.99
C MET A 62 20.93 9.83 -5.40
N THR A 63 20.97 9.61 -4.08
CA THR A 63 22.12 8.94 -3.47
C THR A 63 22.15 7.48 -3.92
N ARG A 64 23.33 6.83 -3.92
CA ARG A 64 23.44 5.40 -4.26
C ARG A 64 22.52 4.51 -3.41
N GLN A 65 22.34 4.86 -2.14
CA GLN A 65 21.44 4.14 -1.24
C GLN A 65 19.96 4.37 -1.59
N ALA A 66 19.55 5.60 -1.91
CA ALA A 66 18.19 5.88 -2.37
C ALA A 66 17.86 5.14 -3.67
N LEU A 67 18.82 5.10 -4.60
CA LEU A 67 18.70 4.35 -5.85
C LEU A 67 18.55 2.85 -5.58
N LEU A 68 19.42 2.28 -4.74
CA LEU A 68 19.34 0.87 -4.34
C LEU A 68 17.97 0.53 -3.74
N TYR A 69 17.48 1.34 -2.80
CA TYR A 69 16.16 1.10 -2.19
C TYR A 69 15.01 1.25 -3.19
N ALA A 70 15.07 2.20 -4.13
CA ALA A 70 14.07 2.32 -5.18
C ALA A 70 14.07 1.10 -6.11
N CYS A 71 15.24 0.59 -6.50
CA CYS A 71 15.36 -0.63 -7.30
C CYS A 71 14.87 -1.87 -6.54
N LEU A 72 15.23 -2.01 -5.26
CA LEU A 72 14.76 -3.11 -4.42
C LEU A 72 13.23 -3.05 -4.21
N ALA A 73 12.66 -1.84 -4.04
CA ALA A 73 11.23 -1.66 -3.99
C ALA A 73 10.56 -2.07 -5.32
N GLY A 74 11.19 -1.75 -6.46
CA GLY A 74 10.69 -2.12 -7.79
C GLY A 74 10.68 -3.62 -8.00
N ALA A 75 11.78 -4.29 -7.66
CA ALA A 75 11.88 -5.75 -7.72
C ALA A 75 10.85 -6.41 -6.79
N ALA A 76 10.68 -5.90 -5.56
CA ALA A 76 9.69 -6.40 -4.61
C ALA A 76 8.26 -6.21 -5.12
N LEU A 77 7.93 -5.06 -5.72
CA LEU A 77 6.60 -4.81 -6.31
C LEU A 77 6.35 -5.68 -7.55
N ALA A 78 7.38 -5.96 -8.36
CA ALA A 78 7.26 -6.88 -9.49
C ALA A 78 6.98 -8.32 -9.03
N LEU A 79 7.69 -8.78 -7.99
CA LEU A 79 7.45 -10.10 -7.39
C LEU A 79 6.05 -10.20 -6.78
N ASP A 80 5.63 -9.16 -6.07
CA ASP A 80 4.28 -9.05 -5.53
C ASP A 80 3.22 -9.23 -6.63
N LEU A 81 3.25 -8.39 -7.67
CA LEU A 81 2.30 -8.47 -8.78
C LEU A 81 2.32 -9.85 -9.45
N TYR A 82 3.51 -10.42 -9.67
CA TYR A 82 3.65 -11.73 -10.28
C TYR A 82 3.01 -12.85 -9.45
N TRP A 83 3.33 -12.93 -8.16
CA TRP A 83 2.79 -13.95 -7.26
C TRP A 83 1.31 -13.73 -6.97
N TRP A 84 0.86 -12.48 -6.88
CA TRP A 84 -0.53 -12.12 -6.69
C TRP A 84 -1.40 -12.60 -7.85
N HIS A 85 -0.99 -12.34 -9.09
CA HIS A 85 -1.72 -12.79 -10.27
C HIS A 85 -1.82 -14.31 -10.33
N LYS A 86 -0.74 -15.03 -10.00
CA LYS A 86 -0.77 -16.50 -9.91
C LYS A 86 -1.67 -17.01 -8.78
N SER A 87 -1.62 -16.37 -7.62
CA SER A 87 -2.50 -16.69 -6.49
C SER A 87 -3.97 -16.54 -6.90
N ILE A 88 -4.36 -15.41 -7.50
CA ILE A 88 -5.72 -15.18 -7.99
C ILE A 88 -6.17 -16.27 -8.97
N ARG A 89 -5.29 -16.73 -9.88
CA ARG A 89 -5.63 -17.82 -10.81
C ARG A 89 -5.92 -19.15 -10.10
N MET A 90 -5.18 -19.45 -9.02
CA MET A 90 -5.25 -20.73 -8.31
C MET A 90 -6.33 -20.77 -7.23
N VAL A 91 -6.54 -19.68 -6.49
CA VAL A 91 -7.48 -19.61 -5.37
C VAL A 91 -8.68 -18.70 -5.62
N GLY A 92 -8.73 -18.05 -6.77
CA GLY A 92 -9.77 -17.09 -7.14
C GLY A 92 -9.47 -15.65 -6.66
N PRO A 93 -10.13 -14.65 -7.28
CA PRO A 93 -9.89 -13.24 -7.01
C PRO A 93 -10.23 -12.83 -5.58
N GLY A 94 -11.25 -13.46 -4.96
CA GLY A 94 -11.64 -13.18 -3.58
C GLY A 94 -10.55 -13.56 -2.58
N LEU A 95 -10.17 -14.85 -2.54
CA LEU A 95 -9.16 -15.33 -1.58
C LEU A 95 -7.77 -14.76 -1.90
N GLY A 96 -7.38 -14.64 -3.17
CA GLY A 96 -6.11 -14.04 -3.58
C GLY A 96 -5.96 -12.59 -3.10
N ALA A 97 -7.01 -11.78 -3.19
CA ALA A 97 -6.99 -10.41 -2.66
C ALA A 97 -6.83 -10.37 -1.13
N ILE A 98 -7.49 -11.26 -0.40
CA ILE A 98 -7.37 -11.36 1.07
C ILE A 98 -5.93 -11.73 1.45
N LEU A 99 -5.36 -12.73 0.78
CA LEU A 99 -4.01 -13.20 1.05
C LEU A 99 -2.98 -12.10 0.82
N THR A 100 -3.08 -11.35 -0.29
CA THR A 100 -2.19 -10.21 -0.53
C THR A 100 -2.39 -9.12 0.51
N ASN A 101 -3.63 -8.86 0.95
CA ASN A 101 -3.91 -7.92 2.05
C ASN A 101 -3.32 -8.34 3.41
N CYS A 102 -2.92 -9.61 3.58
CA CYS A 102 -2.10 -10.00 4.73
C CYS A 102 -0.76 -9.25 4.79
N GLN A 103 -0.40 -8.48 3.74
CA GLN A 103 0.73 -7.55 3.73
C GLN A 103 0.82 -6.70 5.00
N SER A 104 -0.30 -6.32 5.60
CA SER A 104 -0.33 -5.46 6.80
C SER A 104 0.20 -6.17 8.05
N PHE A 105 0.07 -7.51 8.11
CA PHE A 105 0.71 -8.33 9.16
C PHE A 105 2.23 -8.41 8.95
N PHE A 106 2.67 -8.70 7.72
CA PHE A 106 4.09 -8.71 7.39
C PHE A 106 4.73 -7.33 7.60
N LEU A 107 4.04 -6.26 7.22
CA LEU A 107 4.51 -4.90 7.37
C LEU A 107 4.58 -4.49 8.85
N ALA A 108 3.66 -4.94 9.70
CA ALA A 108 3.77 -4.74 11.15
C ALA A 108 5.02 -5.44 11.72
N GLY A 109 5.28 -6.69 11.32
CA GLY A 109 6.46 -7.45 11.74
C GLY A 109 7.77 -6.83 11.24
N LEU A 110 7.82 -6.44 9.97
CA LEU A 110 8.96 -5.74 9.38
C LEU A 110 9.15 -4.36 10.00
N ALA A 111 8.07 -3.65 10.34
CA ALA A 111 8.17 -2.36 11.00
C ALA A 111 8.78 -2.46 12.40
N TRP A 112 8.41 -3.51 13.14
CA TRP A 112 9.06 -3.83 14.40
C TRP A 112 10.54 -4.20 14.22
N ALA A 113 10.88 -5.08 13.27
CA ALA A 113 12.25 -5.53 13.06
C ALA A 113 13.19 -4.43 12.52
N VAL A 114 12.71 -3.67 11.53
CA VAL A 114 13.52 -2.72 10.74
C VAL A 114 13.50 -1.31 11.33
N PHE A 115 12.33 -0.82 11.74
CA PHE A 115 12.17 0.55 12.27
C PHE A 115 12.08 0.58 13.80
N ARG A 116 12.13 -0.58 14.47
CA ARG A 116 11.96 -0.70 15.93
C ARG A 116 10.65 -0.06 16.41
N GLU A 117 9.61 -0.11 15.58
CA GLU A 117 8.28 0.39 15.94
C GLU A 117 7.70 -0.47 17.07
N ARG A 118 7.19 0.19 18.13
CA ARG A 118 6.47 -0.49 19.21
C ARG A 118 5.04 -0.79 18.76
N ILE A 119 4.76 -2.05 18.49
CA ILE A 119 3.42 -2.54 18.16
C ILE A 119 2.62 -2.69 19.45
N THR A 120 1.53 -1.95 19.58
CA THR A 120 0.65 -2.01 20.75
C THR A 120 -0.36 -3.16 20.61
N VAL A 121 -0.85 -3.66 21.74
CA VAL A 121 -1.94 -4.67 21.73
C VAL A 121 -3.17 -4.13 21.01
N VAL A 122 -3.50 -2.84 21.20
CA VAL A 122 -4.61 -2.17 20.52
C VAL A 122 -4.44 -2.20 19.00
N TYR A 123 -3.23 -1.92 18.49
CA TYR A 123 -2.96 -2.03 17.05
C TYR A 123 -3.14 -3.47 16.54
N PHE A 124 -2.64 -4.46 17.29
CA PHE A 124 -2.75 -5.86 16.86
C PHE A 124 -4.22 -6.33 16.83
N VAL A 125 -5.00 -5.97 17.84
CA VAL A 125 -6.44 -6.25 17.88
C VAL A 125 -7.15 -5.56 16.71
N ALA A 126 -6.86 -4.29 16.44
CA ALA A 126 -7.40 -3.57 15.29
C ALA A 126 -7.03 -4.25 13.97
N LEU A 127 -5.80 -4.71 13.81
CA LEU A 127 -5.36 -5.42 12.61
C LEU A 127 -6.13 -6.72 12.40
N VAL A 128 -6.31 -7.52 13.46
CA VAL A 128 -7.10 -8.77 13.39
C VAL A 128 -8.55 -8.49 13.07
N LEU A 129 -9.19 -7.53 13.74
CA LEU A 129 -10.58 -7.15 13.48
C LEU A 129 -10.78 -6.64 12.05
N ALA A 130 -9.83 -5.85 11.53
CA ALA A 130 -9.86 -5.37 10.15
C ALA A 130 -9.77 -6.54 9.15
N ALA A 131 -8.87 -7.50 9.38
CA ALA A 131 -8.78 -8.70 8.57
C ALA A 131 -10.06 -9.55 8.63
N THR A 132 -10.66 -9.70 9.81
CA THR A 132 -11.95 -10.38 9.97
C THR A 132 -13.07 -9.69 9.20
N GLY A 133 -13.16 -8.36 9.23
CA GLY A 133 -14.16 -7.63 8.46
C GLY A 133 -13.97 -7.80 6.95
N ILE A 134 -12.73 -7.84 6.46
CA ILE A 134 -12.44 -8.14 5.04
C ILE A 134 -12.87 -9.55 4.65
N LEU A 135 -12.66 -10.56 5.51
CA LEU A 135 -13.15 -11.93 5.30
C LEU A 135 -14.69 -11.97 5.21
N MET A 136 -15.39 -11.17 6.01
CA MET A 136 -16.85 -11.06 5.93
C MET A 136 -17.30 -10.41 4.62
N VAL A 137 -16.58 -9.41 4.11
CA VAL A 137 -16.87 -8.72 2.84
C VAL A 137 -16.66 -9.64 1.64
N SER A 138 -15.58 -10.41 1.63
CA SER A 138 -15.25 -11.27 0.49
C SER A 138 -16.23 -12.44 0.32
N GLY A 139 -16.98 -12.79 1.37
CA GLY A 139 -17.85 -13.97 1.38
C GLY A 139 -17.08 -15.28 1.21
N ALA A 140 -15.75 -15.26 1.33
CA ALA A 140 -14.91 -16.43 1.19
C ALA A 140 -15.20 -17.38 2.36
N GLY A 141 -15.99 -18.43 2.09
CA GLY A 141 -16.12 -19.56 3.00
C GLY A 141 -14.77 -20.26 3.17
N LEU A 142 -14.64 -21.07 4.23
CA LEU A 142 -13.50 -21.97 4.39
C LEU A 142 -13.30 -22.80 3.10
N PRO A 143 -12.08 -22.89 2.56
CA PRO A 143 -11.83 -23.53 1.28
C PRO A 143 -12.22 -25.01 1.34
N VAL A 144 -13.25 -25.38 0.58
CA VAL A 144 -13.54 -26.79 0.29
C VAL A 144 -12.79 -27.11 -1.00
N ALA A 145 -11.60 -27.70 -0.86
CA ALA A 145 -10.86 -28.22 -2.00
C ALA A 145 -11.71 -29.33 -2.65
N ALA A 146 -12.16 -29.10 -3.89
CA ALA A 146 -12.82 -30.11 -4.69
C ALA A 146 -11.77 -31.09 -5.24
N GLY A 147 -11.39 -32.09 -4.44
CA GLY A 147 -10.54 -33.22 -4.85
C GLY A 147 -9.04 -33.09 -4.53
N PRO A 148 -8.30 -34.22 -4.53
CA PRO A 148 -6.91 -34.31 -4.09
C PRO A 148 -5.91 -33.59 -5.00
N ASP A 149 -6.12 -33.57 -6.32
CA ASP A 149 -5.21 -32.87 -7.25
C ASP A 149 -5.39 -31.35 -7.18
N SER A 150 -6.63 -30.87 -7.04
CA SER A 150 -6.95 -29.44 -6.83
C SER A 150 -6.51 -28.92 -5.46
N ALA A 151 -6.33 -29.79 -4.46
CA ALA A 151 -5.83 -29.36 -3.15
C ALA A 151 -4.38 -28.87 -3.21
N SER A 152 -3.53 -29.52 -4.01
CA SER A 152 -2.11 -29.15 -4.13
C SER A 152 -1.92 -27.77 -4.78
N GLU A 153 -2.63 -27.51 -5.88
CA GLU A 153 -2.64 -26.21 -6.57
C GLU A 153 -3.26 -25.11 -5.71
N HIS A 154 -4.31 -25.44 -4.96
CA HIS A 154 -4.93 -24.49 -4.03
C HIS A 154 -3.94 -24.02 -2.96
N TRP A 155 -3.22 -24.94 -2.30
CA TRP A 155 -2.22 -24.58 -1.28
C TRP A 155 -1.03 -23.82 -1.86
N LEU A 156 -0.61 -24.14 -3.08
CA LEU A 156 0.38 -23.36 -3.80
C LEU A 156 -0.12 -21.91 -4.02
N GLY A 157 -1.37 -21.74 -4.44
CA GLY A 157 -1.98 -20.43 -4.59
C GLY A 157 -2.06 -19.65 -3.28
N VAL A 158 -2.34 -20.32 -2.15
CA VAL A 158 -2.28 -19.72 -0.81
C VAL A 158 -0.87 -19.24 -0.48
N ALA A 159 0.13 -20.11 -0.70
CA ALA A 159 1.53 -19.78 -0.44
C ALA A 159 2.01 -18.60 -1.30
N LEU A 160 1.62 -18.56 -2.58
CA LEU A 160 1.94 -17.44 -3.49
C LEU A 160 1.26 -16.14 -3.05
N GLY A 161 0.02 -16.20 -2.57
CA GLY A 161 -0.67 -15.01 -2.04
C GLY A 161 0.04 -14.44 -0.80
N LEU A 162 0.47 -15.30 0.12
CA LEU A 162 1.27 -14.89 1.28
C LEU A 162 2.67 -14.39 0.89
N ALA A 163 3.29 -14.99 -0.13
CA ALA A 163 4.56 -14.51 -0.66
C ALA A 163 4.41 -13.11 -1.29
N SER A 164 3.31 -12.87 -2.02
CA SER A 164 2.94 -11.55 -2.55
C SER A 164 2.78 -10.53 -1.41
N ALA A 165 2.03 -10.86 -0.37
CA ALA A 165 1.89 -10.01 0.82
C ALA A 165 3.23 -9.62 1.45
N ALA A 166 4.16 -10.57 1.58
CA ALA A 166 5.50 -10.31 2.10
C ALA A 166 6.32 -9.41 1.16
N ALA A 167 6.23 -9.62 -0.15
CA ALA A 167 6.90 -8.82 -1.17
C ALA A 167 6.36 -7.37 -1.19
N TYR A 168 5.04 -7.18 -1.11
CA TYR A 168 4.43 -5.85 -1.00
C TYR A 168 4.90 -5.13 0.28
N ALA A 169 4.91 -5.82 1.42
CA ALA A 169 5.39 -5.25 2.68
C ALA A 169 6.87 -4.81 2.58
N LEU A 170 7.73 -5.62 1.93
CA LEU A 170 9.12 -5.25 1.64
C LEU A 170 9.21 -4.03 0.73
N CYS A 171 8.37 -3.94 -0.32
CA CYS A 171 8.28 -2.77 -1.18
C CYS A 171 8.03 -1.50 -0.34
N VAL A 172 7.01 -1.49 0.51
CA VAL A 172 6.69 -0.34 1.38
C VAL A 172 7.85 0.01 2.32
N VAL A 173 8.54 -0.98 2.89
CA VAL A 173 9.72 -0.76 3.74
C VAL A 173 10.86 -0.10 2.95
N PHE A 174 11.15 -0.57 1.74
CA PHE A 174 12.19 0.01 0.89
C PHE A 174 11.84 1.43 0.42
N ILE A 175 10.57 1.68 0.08
CA ILE A 175 10.08 3.03 -0.20
C ILE A 175 10.34 3.94 1.00
N LYS A 176 9.94 3.51 2.20
CA LYS A 176 10.15 4.29 3.43
C LYS A 176 11.64 4.58 3.69
N LYS A 177 12.51 3.57 3.58
CA LYS A 177 13.96 3.73 3.75
C LYS A 177 14.56 4.67 2.71
N GLY A 178 14.20 4.52 1.43
CA GLY A 178 14.68 5.35 0.33
C GLY A 178 14.20 6.80 0.39
N GLN A 179 13.16 7.07 1.18
CA GLN A 179 12.57 8.40 1.37
C GLN A 179 12.84 9.00 2.76
N THR A 180 13.64 8.34 3.60
CA THR A 180 14.04 8.88 4.91
C THR A 180 15.37 9.65 4.79
N PRO A 181 15.52 10.84 5.42
CA PRO A 181 16.78 11.58 5.42
C PRO A 181 17.97 10.72 5.93
N PRO A 182 19.18 10.88 5.38
CA PRO A 182 19.63 11.89 4.40
C PRO A 182 19.39 11.51 2.94
N HIS A 183 18.73 10.38 2.66
CA HIS A 183 18.58 9.82 1.31
C HIS A 183 17.34 10.32 0.55
N ALA A 184 16.46 11.06 1.24
CA ALA A 184 15.19 11.51 0.72
C ALA A 184 15.32 12.29 -0.59
N THR A 185 14.67 11.78 -1.64
CA THR A 185 14.45 12.48 -2.91
C THR A 185 12.98 12.82 -3.06
N HIS A 186 12.60 13.49 -4.15
CA HIS A 186 11.18 13.72 -4.40
C HIS A 186 10.47 12.37 -4.66
N PRO A 187 9.31 12.07 -4.02
CA PRO A 187 8.61 10.80 -4.17
C PRO A 187 8.33 10.40 -5.63
N ALA A 188 7.96 11.36 -6.48
CA ALA A 188 7.76 11.12 -7.92
C ALA A 188 9.00 10.57 -8.64
N VAL A 189 10.20 11.05 -8.31
CA VAL A 189 11.46 10.56 -8.91
C VAL A 189 11.76 9.14 -8.41
N ASN A 190 11.56 8.90 -7.11
CA ASN A 190 11.76 7.58 -6.53
C ASN A 190 10.81 6.54 -7.11
N MET A 191 9.53 6.89 -7.27
CA MET A 191 8.52 6.03 -7.89
C MET A 191 8.79 5.81 -9.39
N ALA A 192 9.28 6.83 -10.12
CA ALA A 192 9.67 6.64 -11.52
C ALA A 192 10.82 5.61 -11.66
N VAL A 193 11.82 5.67 -10.77
CA VAL A 193 12.92 4.69 -10.73
C VAL A 193 12.42 3.31 -10.31
N LEU A 194 11.52 3.23 -9.32
CA LEU A 194 10.88 2.00 -8.90
C LEU A 194 10.18 1.32 -10.09
N CYS A 195 9.35 2.07 -10.82
CA CYS A 195 8.67 1.57 -12.01
C CYS A 195 9.66 1.12 -13.10
N ALA A 196 10.75 1.87 -13.31
CA ALA A 196 11.79 1.50 -14.27
C ALA A 196 12.55 0.22 -13.88
N ALA A 197 12.68 -0.08 -12.59
CA ALA A 197 13.23 -1.35 -12.09
C ALA A 197 12.22 -2.51 -12.19
N ALA A 198 10.92 -2.26 -11.94
CA ALA A 198 9.87 -3.28 -11.95
C ALA A 198 9.47 -3.72 -13.37
N ALA A 199 9.38 -2.78 -14.31
CA ALA A 199 8.96 -3.02 -15.69
C ALA A 199 9.74 -4.16 -16.39
N PRO A 200 11.10 -4.18 -16.41
CA PRO A 200 11.83 -5.26 -17.07
C PRO A 200 11.58 -6.62 -16.43
N CYS A 201 11.41 -6.70 -15.10
CA CYS A 201 11.08 -7.97 -14.43
C CYS A 201 9.73 -8.54 -14.90
N LEU A 202 8.71 -7.69 -15.00
CA LEU A 202 7.38 -8.09 -15.45
C LEU A 202 7.33 -8.37 -16.96
N LEU A 203 8.13 -7.65 -17.76
CA LEU A 203 8.31 -7.94 -19.18
C LEU A 203 8.95 -9.31 -19.39
N THR A 204 9.99 -9.64 -18.63
CA THR A 204 10.61 -10.98 -18.66
C THR A 204 9.62 -12.06 -18.23
N ALA A 205 8.82 -11.81 -17.19
CA ALA A 205 7.77 -12.73 -16.77
C ALA A 205 6.72 -12.97 -17.88
N ALA A 206 6.23 -11.90 -18.52
CA ALA A 206 5.29 -12.00 -19.63
C ALA A 206 5.87 -12.78 -20.81
N TRP A 207 7.15 -12.54 -21.14
CA TRP A 207 7.86 -13.26 -22.20
C TRP A 207 8.02 -14.76 -21.89
N LEU A 208 8.41 -15.10 -20.66
CA LEU A 208 8.56 -16.50 -20.21
C LEU A 208 7.21 -17.24 -20.19
N GLU A 209 6.12 -16.53 -19.91
CA GLU A 209 4.76 -17.09 -19.90
C GLU A 209 4.12 -17.12 -21.30
N GLY A 210 4.79 -16.59 -22.34
CA GLY A 210 4.26 -16.50 -23.69
C GLY A 210 3.05 -15.57 -23.80
N GLU A 211 2.88 -14.63 -22.86
CA GLU A 211 1.78 -13.66 -22.89
C GLU A 211 1.96 -12.67 -24.05
N SER A 212 0.86 -12.38 -24.76
CA SER A 212 0.86 -11.36 -25.80
C SER A 212 0.93 -9.96 -25.19
N LEU A 213 1.82 -9.11 -25.73
CA LEU A 213 1.88 -7.68 -25.43
C LEU A 213 0.97 -6.85 -26.36
N ALA A 214 0.20 -7.50 -27.23
CA ALA A 214 -0.69 -6.80 -28.14
C ALA A 214 -1.85 -6.16 -27.38
N ILE A 215 -2.03 -4.86 -27.57
CA ILE A 215 -3.18 -4.11 -27.04
C ILE A 215 -4.34 -4.30 -28.03
N ALA A 216 -5.31 -5.14 -27.66
CA ALA A 216 -6.33 -5.63 -28.59
C ALA A 216 -7.37 -4.56 -29.00
N GLY A 217 -7.49 -3.46 -28.25
CA GLY A 217 -8.41 -2.38 -28.60
C GLY A 217 -8.36 -1.14 -27.69
N ALA A 218 -9.21 -0.16 -28.00
CA ALA A 218 -9.28 1.11 -27.27
C ALA A 218 -9.71 0.95 -25.80
N ALA A 219 -10.56 -0.05 -25.50
CA ALA A 219 -10.99 -0.35 -24.13
C ALA A 219 -9.84 -0.88 -23.27
N ASP A 220 -9.02 -1.80 -23.81
CA ASP A 220 -7.80 -2.28 -23.16
C ASP A 220 -6.81 -1.13 -22.94
N PHE A 221 -6.61 -0.28 -23.95
CA PHE A 221 -5.75 0.89 -23.82
C PHE A 221 -6.22 1.86 -22.73
N GLY A 222 -7.53 2.14 -22.66
CA GLY A 222 -8.13 2.95 -21.59
C GLY A 222 -7.91 2.35 -20.20
N THR A 223 -8.05 1.02 -20.09
CA THR A 223 -7.78 0.28 -18.84
C THR A 223 -6.31 0.38 -18.44
N LEU A 224 -5.38 0.24 -19.40
CA LEU A 224 -3.95 0.40 -19.16
C LEU A 224 -3.59 1.84 -18.73
N LEU A 225 -4.22 2.86 -19.30
CA LEU A 225 -4.01 4.26 -18.90
C LEU A 225 -4.52 4.51 -17.48
N LEU A 226 -5.72 4.03 -17.15
CA LEU A 226 -6.25 4.09 -15.78
C LEU A 226 -5.30 3.38 -14.82
N TYR A 227 -4.84 2.19 -15.18
CA TYR A 227 -4.02 1.36 -14.32
C TYR A 227 -2.60 1.92 -14.13
N GLY A 228 -2.00 2.43 -15.20
CA GLY A 228 -0.67 3.04 -15.16
C GLY A 228 -0.68 4.44 -14.55
N LEU A 229 -1.49 5.36 -15.07
CA LEU A 229 -1.41 6.77 -14.67
C LEU A 229 -2.12 7.04 -13.35
N LEU A 230 -3.32 6.49 -13.15
CA LEU A 230 -4.12 6.79 -11.96
C LEU A 230 -3.71 5.88 -10.79
N VAL A 231 -3.76 4.56 -11.00
CA VAL A 231 -3.41 3.60 -9.93
C VAL A 231 -1.90 3.64 -9.65
N GLN A 232 -1.06 3.39 -10.66
CA GLN A 232 0.40 3.37 -10.44
C GLN A 232 1.03 4.76 -10.32
N GLY A 233 0.54 5.77 -11.02
CA GLY A 233 1.09 7.13 -10.94
C GLY A 233 0.57 7.88 -9.72
N VAL A 234 -0.71 8.27 -9.75
CA VAL A 234 -1.32 9.14 -8.74
C VAL A 234 -1.40 8.46 -7.38
N ALA A 235 -1.97 7.26 -7.28
CA ALA A 235 -2.19 6.61 -6.00
C ALA A 235 -0.87 6.31 -5.28
N TRP A 236 0.10 5.70 -5.97
CA TRP A 236 1.41 5.44 -5.39
C TRP A 236 2.24 6.70 -5.12
N LEU A 237 2.04 7.80 -5.87
CA LEU A 237 2.64 9.08 -5.50
C LEU A 237 2.09 9.59 -4.16
N MET A 238 0.80 9.43 -3.91
CA MET A 238 0.16 9.77 -2.63
C MET A 238 0.69 8.87 -1.49
N VAL A 239 0.74 7.55 -1.71
CA VAL A 239 1.25 6.57 -0.75
C VAL A 239 2.73 6.84 -0.43
N SER A 240 3.59 6.95 -1.44
CA SER A 240 5.03 7.19 -1.26
C SER A 240 5.35 8.54 -0.62
N THR A 241 4.46 9.54 -0.76
CA THR A 241 4.58 10.82 -0.04
C THR A 241 4.18 10.69 1.43
N ALA A 242 3.18 9.86 1.75
CA ALA A 242 2.67 9.67 3.11
C ALA A 242 3.53 8.74 3.97
N VAL A 243 3.93 7.59 3.43
CA VAL A 243 4.64 6.50 4.12
C VAL A 243 5.86 6.96 4.96
N PRO A 244 6.73 7.87 4.48
CA PRO A 244 7.88 8.33 5.27
C PRO A 244 7.49 9.13 6.52
N HIS A 245 6.29 9.70 6.54
CA HIS A 245 5.80 10.60 7.59
C HIS A 245 4.87 9.90 8.60
N VAL A 246 4.55 8.63 8.37
CA VAL A 246 3.69 7.81 9.24
C VAL A 246 4.42 6.54 9.69
N LYS A 247 3.93 5.90 10.75
CA LYS A 247 4.40 4.57 11.15
C LYS A 247 4.11 3.57 10.02
N ALA A 248 5.05 2.69 9.72
CA ALA A 248 4.89 1.71 8.63
C ALA A 248 3.76 0.73 8.94
N SER A 249 3.66 0.32 10.22
CA SER A 249 2.52 -0.43 10.75
C SER A 249 1.19 0.27 10.44
N LEU A 250 1.06 1.55 10.80
CA LEU A 250 -0.15 2.32 10.53
C LEU A 250 -0.46 2.44 9.03
N ALA A 251 0.58 2.55 8.19
CA ALA A 251 0.36 2.59 6.74
C ALA A 251 -0.28 1.29 6.23
N GLY A 252 0.23 0.14 6.65
CA GLY A 252 -0.36 -1.16 6.32
C GLY A 252 -1.80 -1.30 6.82
N LEU A 253 -2.08 -0.84 8.05
CA LEU A 253 -3.45 -0.89 8.59
C LEU A 253 -4.42 -0.06 7.76
N ILE A 254 -4.03 1.13 7.29
CA ILE A 254 -4.90 1.98 6.46
C ILE A 254 -5.10 1.39 5.07
N LEU A 255 -4.07 0.77 4.48
CA LEU A 255 -4.16 0.13 3.17
C LEU A 255 -5.09 -1.10 3.16
N LEU A 256 -5.41 -1.69 4.32
CA LEU A 256 -6.49 -2.69 4.44
C LEU A 256 -7.88 -2.16 4.08
N ALA A 257 -8.05 -0.86 3.88
CA ALA A 257 -9.29 -0.30 3.35
C ALA A 257 -9.48 -0.60 1.84
N GLU A 258 -8.45 -1.05 1.12
CA GLU A 258 -8.52 -1.32 -0.32
C GLU A 258 -9.65 -2.29 -0.72
N PRO A 259 -9.83 -3.47 -0.08
CA PRO A 259 -10.93 -4.37 -0.38
C PRO A 259 -12.32 -3.75 -0.17
N ILE A 260 -12.45 -2.84 0.79
CA ILE A 260 -13.70 -2.11 1.06
C ILE A 260 -14.00 -1.19 -0.12
N GLY A 261 -13.00 -0.45 -0.59
CA GLY A 261 -13.13 0.43 -1.75
C GLY A 261 -13.52 -0.37 -3.00
N THR A 262 -12.89 -1.52 -3.23
CA THR A 262 -13.21 -2.39 -4.38
C THR A 262 -14.64 -2.89 -4.31
N TYR A 263 -15.09 -3.36 -3.14
CA TYR A 263 -16.48 -3.82 -2.95
C TYR A 263 -17.48 -2.68 -3.12
N ALA A 264 -17.18 -1.48 -2.60
CA ALA A 264 -18.04 -0.32 -2.79
C ALA A 264 -18.17 0.07 -4.26
N ILE A 265 -17.07 0.00 -5.03
CA ILE A 265 -17.08 0.23 -6.48
C ILE A 265 -17.93 -0.84 -7.18
N ASP A 266 -17.79 -2.12 -6.80
CA ASP A 266 -18.59 -3.23 -7.34
C ASP A 266 -20.10 -3.02 -7.12
N VAL A 267 -20.50 -2.60 -5.91
CA VAL A 267 -21.90 -2.32 -5.59
C VAL A 267 -22.44 -1.07 -6.31
N LEU A 268 -21.64 -0.01 -6.46
CA LEU A 268 -22.10 1.27 -7.01
C LEU A 268 -22.15 1.29 -8.53
N PHE A 269 -21.19 0.67 -9.20
CA PHE A 269 -21.00 0.77 -10.65
C PHE A 269 -21.28 -0.53 -11.39
N PHE A 270 -21.37 -1.67 -10.70
CA PHE A 270 -21.55 -2.97 -11.30
C PHE A 270 -22.78 -3.68 -10.74
N THR A 271 -22.74 -5.01 -10.64
CA THR A 271 -23.93 -5.84 -10.39
C THR A 271 -23.96 -6.44 -8.99
N ALA A 272 -22.93 -6.19 -8.17
CA ALA A 272 -22.87 -6.73 -6.83
C ALA A 272 -24.01 -6.19 -5.96
N ARG A 273 -24.69 -7.10 -5.28
CA ARG A 273 -25.76 -6.75 -4.33
C ARG A 273 -25.16 -6.63 -2.93
N PRO A 274 -25.40 -5.53 -2.21
CA PRO A 274 -24.92 -5.38 -0.84
C PRO A 274 -25.57 -6.44 0.04
N THR A 275 -24.74 -7.27 0.70
CA THR A 275 -25.24 -8.27 1.66
C THR A 275 -25.10 -7.74 3.08
N PRO A 276 -25.99 -8.11 4.03
CA PRO A 276 -25.86 -7.70 5.42
C PRO A 276 -24.50 -8.07 6.04
N MET A 277 -23.96 -9.24 5.67
CA MET A 277 -22.64 -9.71 6.11
C MET A 277 -21.52 -8.81 5.58
N ALA A 278 -21.56 -8.45 4.30
CA ALA A 278 -20.56 -7.57 3.71
C ALA A 278 -20.64 -6.14 4.29
N LEU A 279 -21.85 -5.61 4.49
CA LEU A 279 -22.04 -4.32 5.15
C LEU A 279 -21.48 -4.32 6.58
N ALA A 280 -21.75 -5.38 7.36
CA ALA A 280 -21.20 -5.56 8.70
C ALA A 280 -19.67 -5.69 8.68
N GLY A 281 -19.13 -6.43 7.70
CA GLY A 281 -17.69 -6.57 7.48
C GLY A 281 -17.01 -5.23 7.18
N MET A 282 -17.58 -4.43 6.26
CA MET A 282 -17.08 -3.09 5.96
C MET A 282 -17.09 -2.17 7.19
N ALA A 283 -18.18 -2.18 7.95
CA ALA A 283 -18.29 -1.39 9.17
C ALA A 283 -17.24 -1.80 10.22
N LEU A 284 -17.04 -3.12 10.41
CA LEU A 284 -16.04 -3.66 11.31
C LEU A 284 -14.62 -3.23 10.89
N THR A 285 -14.29 -3.36 9.61
CA THR A 285 -12.95 -3.00 9.11
C THR A 285 -12.68 -1.51 9.27
N LEU A 286 -13.63 -0.64 8.91
CA LEU A 286 -13.47 0.81 9.08
C LEU A 286 -13.33 1.21 10.56
N ALA A 287 -14.15 0.62 11.44
CA ALA A 287 -14.08 0.87 12.88
C ALA A 287 -12.73 0.41 13.46
N ALA A 288 -12.21 -0.73 13.01
CA ALA A 288 -10.93 -1.26 13.44
C ALA A 288 -9.76 -0.38 12.97
N ILE A 289 -9.75 0.06 11.71
CA ILE A 289 -8.75 1.00 11.18
C ILE A 289 -8.79 2.32 11.96
N TYR A 290 -9.98 2.84 12.24
CA TYR A 290 -10.15 4.05 13.06
C TYR A 290 -9.58 3.85 14.48
N ALA A 291 -9.93 2.77 15.17
CA ALA A 291 -9.44 2.50 16.52
C ALA A 291 -7.91 2.29 16.55
N GLY A 292 -7.35 1.55 15.59
CA GLY A 292 -5.91 1.32 15.50
C GLY A 292 -5.12 2.59 15.14
N SER A 293 -5.71 3.49 14.34
CA SER A 293 -5.07 4.76 13.98
C SER A 293 -5.08 5.81 15.10
N THR A 294 -6.13 5.82 15.93
CA THR A 294 -6.31 6.77 17.04
C THR A 294 -5.67 6.30 18.34
N TYR A 295 -5.87 5.03 18.70
CA TYR A 295 -5.44 4.47 19.99
C TYR A 295 -4.24 3.52 19.89
N GLY A 296 -3.89 3.05 18.69
CA GLY A 296 -2.72 2.19 18.48
C GLY A 296 -1.38 2.93 18.50
N GLY A 297 -1.40 4.26 18.42
CA GLY A 297 -0.21 5.10 18.54
C GLY A 297 0.25 5.19 19.99
N ALA A 298 1.24 4.39 20.40
CA ALA A 298 1.91 4.58 21.69
C ALA A 298 2.32 6.07 21.85
N PRO A 299 2.10 6.69 23.02
CA PRO A 299 2.54 8.05 23.28
C PRO A 299 4.03 8.12 22.96
N SER A 300 4.43 9.01 22.05
CA SER A 300 5.81 9.47 22.02
C SER A 300 6.08 10.01 23.42
N GLY A 301 6.98 9.37 24.17
CA GLY A 301 7.40 9.80 25.49
C GLY A 301 7.93 11.23 25.42
N GLY A 302 7.03 12.20 25.54
CA GLY A 302 7.36 13.56 25.87
C GLY A 302 7.70 13.54 27.34
N ALA A 303 8.98 13.72 27.67
CA ALA A 303 9.35 14.14 29.00
C ALA A 303 8.47 15.35 29.37
N PRO A 304 7.89 15.41 30.58
CA PRO A 304 7.14 16.58 30.99
C PRO A 304 8.10 17.77 30.93
N SER A 305 7.78 18.75 30.08
CA SER A 305 8.40 20.06 30.08
C SER A 305 8.02 20.74 31.39
N GLY A 306 8.75 20.42 32.46
CA GLY A 306 8.73 21.16 33.71
C GLY A 306 9.31 22.54 33.44
N GLY A 307 8.43 23.48 33.12
CA GLY A 307 8.77 24.89 33.05
C GLY A 307 9.30 25.34 34.41
N ALA A 308 10.58 25.71 34.46
CA ALA A 308 11.11 26.51 35.54
C ALA A 308 10.42 27.89 35.50
N PRO A 309 9.83 28.40 36.61
CA PRO A 309 9.34 29.77 36.62
C PRO A 309 10.51 30.73 36.72
N ALA A 310 10.66 31.56 35.69
CA ALA A 310 11.61 32.66 35.69
C ALA A 310 11.25 33.68 36.79
N ARG A 311 12.28 33.97 37.57
CA ARG A 311 12.41 35.00 38.61
C ARG A 311 11.85 36.36 38.15
N ARG A 312 10.87 36.90 38.88
CA ARG A 312 10.50 38.33 38.80
C ARG A 312 10.04 38.85 40.16
N MET A 313 10.98 39.36 40.95
CA MET A 313 10.69 40.34 41.99
C MET A 313 11.82 41.38 42.01
N ALA A 314 11.49 42.56 41.50
CA ALA A 314 12.22 43.79 41.74
C ALA A 314 11.18 44.84 42.17
N LYS A 315 11.18 45.15 43.47
CA LYS A 315 10.89 46.45 44.12
C LYS A 315 10.27 46.24 45.52
N ALA A 316 11.08 46.46 46.54
CA ALA A 316 10.62 47.12 47.76
C ALA A 316 11.71 48.14 48.13
N GLN A 317 11.35 49.41 48.05
CA GLN A 317 12.12 50.53 48.55
C GLN A 317 11.99 50.59 50.08
N GLY A 318 13.09 50.93 50.77
CA GLY A 318 13.09 52.00 51.78
C GLY A 318 12.89 51.64 53.26
N SER A 319 13.70 52.31 54.09
CA SER A 319 13.74 52.42 55.57
C SER A 319 14.40 51.23 56.27
N GLY A 320 15.31 51.38 57.23
CA GLY A 320 15.81 52.52 57.99
C GLY A 320 16.40 51.97 59.30
N HIS A 321 17.51 52.56 59.76
CA HIS A 321 18.34 52.25 60.94
C HIS A 321 19.39 51.14 60.80
#